data_AF-A0A3E0KI90-F1
#
_entry.id   AF-A0A3E0KI90-F1
#
_cell.length_a   1.000
_cell.length_b   1.000
_cell.length_c   1.000
_cell.angle_alpha   90.00
_cell.angle_beta   90.00
_cell.angle_gamma   90.00
#
_symmetry.space_group_name_H-M   'P 1'
#
loop_
_entity.id
_entity.type
_entity.pdbx_description
1 polymer ?
#
loop_
_entity_poly.entity_id
_entity_poly.type
_entity_poly.pdbx_seq_one_letter_code
_entity_poly.pdbx_strand_id
1 'polypeptide(L)'
;MLAYAAQGLRSHRESPVGMQLRAHLERSILACRRLPDALQQAVEELALEPAEVYAGFMRVLKADADRARAVMELVLAQPDIGSQLIDNLNAVIHVRSLLTDLFVIDEVVDRFSAEAAVETA
;
A
#
# COMPACT_ATOMS: atom_id res chain seq x y z
N MET A 1 5.09 7.31 8.66
CA MET A 1 6.50 6.93 8.50
C MET A 1 7.37 8.09 8.01
N LEU A 2 6.89 8.92 7.06
CA LEU A 2 7.62 10.11 6.56
C LEU A 2 8.13 11.06 7.66
N ALA A 3 7.31 11.36 8.67
CA ALA A 3 7.71 12.21 9.78
C ALA A 3 8.87 11.65 10.62
N TYR A 4 9.05 10.32 10.66
CA TYR A 4 10.19 9.68 11.31
C TYR A 4 11.43 9.65 10.39
N ALA A 5 11.23 9.46 9.08
CA ALA A 5 12.30 9.48 8.08
C ALA A 5 13.08 10.82 8.10
N ALA A 6 12.39 11.93 8.34
CA ALA A 6 12.98 13.26 8.38
C ALA A 6 13.79 13.59 9.66
N GLN A 7 13.82 12.71 10.68
CA GLN A 7 14.40 13.05 11.99
C GLN A 7 15.91 12.80 12.09
N GLY A 8 16.51 12.09 11.13
CA GLY A 8 17.95 11.78 11.16
C GLY A 8 18.41 10.91 12.34
N LEU A 9 17.49 10.22 13.01
CA LEU A 9 17.77 9.40 14.20
C LEU A 9 18.41 8.06 13.80
N ARG A 10 19.26 7.53 14.67
CA ARG A 10 19.90 6.23 14.46
C ARG A 10 19.03 5.07 14.93
N SER A 11 18.15 5.33 15.88
CA SER A 11 17.20 4.38 16.45
C SER A 11 15.78 4.92 16.46
N HIS A 12 14.82 4.02 16.22
CA HIS A 12 13.40 4.31 16.40
C HIS A 12 13.02 4.56 17.86
N ARG A 13 13.86 4.15 18.81
CA ARG A 13 13.64 4.32 20.25
C ARG A 13 13.91 5.74 20.74
N GLU A 14 14.60 6.55 19.93
CA GLU A 14 15.00 7.92 20.28
C GLU A 14 13.85 8.95 20.12
N SER A 15 12.67 8.53 19.67
CA SER A 15 11.54 9.44 19.41
C SER A 15 10.19 8.77 19.66
N PRO A 16 9.19 9.48 20.23
CA PRO A 16 7.82 8.97 20.38
C PRO A 16 7.19 8.49 19.07
N VAL A 17 7.52 9.16 17.95
CA VAL A 17 7.04 8.77 16.61
C VAL A 17 7.69 7.45 16.16
N GLY A 18 8.98 7.27 16.47
CA GLY A 18 9.71 6.04 16.17
C GLY A 18 9.24 4.84 16.99
N MET A 19 8.78 5.04 18.23
CA MET A 19 8.22 3.97 19.06
C MET A 19 7.00 3.29 18.43
N GLN A 20 6.26 3.99 17.57
CA GLN A 20 5.10 3.43 16.86
C GLN A 20 5.44 2.84 15.48
N LEU A 21 6.69 2.96 15.04
CA LEU A 21 7.14 2.59 13.69
C LEU A 21 6.91 1.12 13.38
N ARG A 22 7.27 0.24 14.32
CA ARG A 22 7.09 -1.22 14.15
C ARG A 22 5.62 -1.59 13.98
N ALA A 23 4.76 -1.06 14.85
CA ALA A 23 3.31 -1.28 14.75
C ALA A 23 2.74 -0.74 13.43
N HIS A 24 3.28 0.36 12.89
CA HIS A 24 2.89 0.86 11.58
C HIS A 24 3.33 -0.08 10.46
N LEU A 25 4.59 -0.53 10.46
CA LEU A 25 5.10 -1.49 9.48
C LEU A 25 4.32 -2.80 9.49
N GLU A 26 4.02 -3.35 10.67
CA GLU A 26 3.21 -4.56 10.82
C GLU A 26 1.82 -4.42 10.20
N ARG A 27 1.15 -3.29 10.44
CA ARG A 27 -0.15 -3.01 9.80
C ARG A 27 -0.03 -2.85 8.30
N SER A 28 1.01 -2.17 7.81
CA SER A 28 1.27 -2.02 6.37
C SER A 28 1.53 -3.37 5.69
N ILE A 29 2.31 -4.26 6.34
CA ILE A 29 2.56 -5.64 5.86
C ILE A 29 1.26 -6.43 5.80
N LEU A 30 0.44 -6.35 6.85
CA LEU A 30 -0.86 -7.01 6.87
C LEU A 30 -1.79 -6.47 5.78
N ALA A 31 -1.81 -5.16 5.56
CA ALA A 31 -2.57 -4.54 4.49
C ALA A 31 -2.12 -5.04 3.12
N CYS A 32 -0.81 -5.06 2.82
CA CYS A 32 -0.28 -5.59 1.57
C CYS A 32 -0.66 -7.06 1.33
N ARG A 33 -0.84 -7.85 2.40
CA ARG A 33 -1.29 -9.25 2.30
C ARG A 33 -2.77 -9.38 1.93
N ARG A 34 -3.62 -8.50 2.46
CA ARG A 34 -5.09 -8.61 2.34
C ARG A 34 -5.68 -7.80 1.20
N LEU A 35 -5.00 -6.72 0.82
CA LEU A 35 -5.48 -5.73 -0.14
C LEU A 35 -5.79 -6.33 -1.52
N PRO A 36 -4.94 -7.20 -2.12
CA PRO A 36 -5.24 -7.75 -3.44
C PRO A 36 -6.55 -8.54 -3.47
N ASP A 37 -6.79 -9.38 -2.47
CA ASP A 37 -8.01 -10.20 -2.38
C ASP A 37 -9.24 -9.32 -2.14
N ALA A 38 -9.12 -8.30 -1.29
CA ALA A 38 -10.21 -7.36 -1.01
C ALA A 38 -10.62 -6.54 -2.24
N LEU A 39 -9.64 -6.07 -3.03
CA LEU A 39 -9.92 -5.34 -4.27
C LEU A 39 -10.46 -6.25 -5.37
N GLN A 40 -9.94 -7.47 -5.49
CA GLN A 40 -10.47 -8.46 -6.42
C GLN A 40 -11.95 -8.74 -6.13
N GLN A 41 -12.30 -8.94 -4.86
CA GLN A 41 -13.69 -9.12 -4.44
C GLN A 41 -14.56 -7.90 -4.78
N ALA A 42 -14.07 -6.68 -4.53
CA ALA A 42 -14.81 -5.46 -4.84
C ALA A 42 -15.08 -5.29 -6.36
N VAL A 43 -14.07 -5.60 -7.20
CA VAL A 43 -14.22 -5.59 -8.67
C VAL A 43 -15.28 -6.59 -9.13
N GLU A 44 -15.28 -7.80 -8.55
CA GLU A 44 -16.27 -8.83 -8.86
C GLU A 44 -17.68 -8.43 -8.43
N GLU A 45 -17.84 -7.86 -7.23
CA GLU A 45 -19.13 -7.38 -6.71
C GLU A 45 -19.72 -6.23 -7.54
N LEU A 46 -18.85 -5.34 -8.06
CA LEU A 46 -19.25 -4.23 -8.92
C LEU A 46 -19.46 -4.64 -10.38
N ALA A 47 -19.17 -5.89 -10.75
CA ALA A 47 -19.26 -6.41 -12.11
C ALA A 47 -18.61 -5.49 -13.16
N LEU A 48 -17.42 -4.97 -12.84
CA LEU A 48 -16.74 -3.99 -13.69
C LEU A 48 -16.28 -4.62 -15.02
N GLU A 49 -16.63 -3.96 -16.13
CA GLU A 49 -16.32 -4.41 -17.49
C GLU A 49 -15.33 -3.47 -18.20
N PRO A 50 -14.43 -3.97 -19.07
CA PRO A 50 -14.26 -5.38 -19.43
C PRO A 50 -13.53 -6.21 -18.36
N ALA A 51 -14.11 -7.35 -17.98
CA ALA A 51 -13.60 -8.19 -16.88
C ALA A 51 -12.13 -8.59 -17.03
N GLU A 52 -11.66 -8.88 -18.26
CA GLU A 52 -10.26 -9.28 -18.49
C GLU A 52 -9.25 -8.17 -18.20
N VAL A 53 -9.65 -6.89 -18.36
CA VAL A 53 -8.80 -5.72 -18.11
C VAL A 53 -8.59 -5.56 -16.61
N TYR A 54 -9.66 -5.65 -15.82
CA TYR A 54 -9.57 -5.59 -14.36
C TYR A 54 -8.78 -6.76 -13.80
N ALA A 55 -9.04 -7.98 -14.28
CA ALA A 55 -8.25 -9.15 -13.89
C ALA A 55 -6.76 -9.00 -14.24
N GLY A 56 -6.45 -8.34 -15.37
CA GLY A 56 -5.09 -7.95 -15.75
C GLY A 56 -4.44 -7.01 -14.74
N PHE A 57 -5.16 -5.94 -14.38
CA PHE A 57 -4.67 -4.96 -13.43
C PHE A 57 -4.52 -5.52 -12.00
N MET A 58 -5.45 -6.37 -11.53
CA MET A 58 -5.35 -7.03 -10.23
C MET A 58 -4.11 -7.92 -10.10
N ARG A 59 -3.63 -8.53 -11.19
CA ARG A 59 -2.34 -9.25 -11.20
C ARG A 59 -1.15 -8.32 -11.00
N VAL A 60 -1.17 -7.12 -11.58
CA VAL A 60 -0.11 -6.10 -11.40
C VAL A 60 -0.09 -5.64 -9.95
N LEU A 61 -1.25 -5.22 -9.43
CA LEU A 61 -1.40 -4.76 -8.06
C LEU A 61 -0.96 -5.82 -7.05
N LYS A 62 -1.34 -7.09 -7.25
CA LYS A 62 -0.90 -8.19 -6.38
C LYS A 62 0.62 -8.34 -6.39
N ALA A 63 1.25 -8.29 -7.56
CA ALA A 63 2.69 -8.44 -7.67
C ALA A 63 3.43 -7.28 -6.98
N ASP A 64 2.94 -6.05 -7.09
CA ASP A 64 3.53 -4.90 -6.43
C ASP A 64 3.26 -4.89 -4.92
N ALA A 65 2.10 -5.37 -4.47
CA ALA A 65 1.82 -5.62 -3.06
C ALA A 65 2.79 -6.64 -2.44
N ASP A 66 3.05 -7.75 -3.13
CA ASP A 66 4.00 -8.78 -2.68
C ASP A 66 5.44 -8.24 -2.62
N ARG A 67 5.86 -7.45 -3.63
CA ARG A 67 7.19 -6.82 -3.67
C ARG A 67 7.36 -5.77 -2.57
N ALA A 68 6.39 -4.88 -2.39
CA ALA A 68 6.40 -3.88 -1.33
C ALA A 68 6.45 -4.54 0.06
N ARG A 69 5.63 -5.59 0.27
CA ARG A 69 5.62 -6.37 1.51
C ARG A 69 6.99 -6.94 1.85
N ALA A 70 7.65 -7.59 0.89
CA ALA A 70 8.96 -8.22 1.12
C ALA A 70 10.01 -7.22 1.64
N VAL A 71 10.01 -6.01 1.09
CA VAL A 71 10.93 -4.95 1.54
C VAL A 71 10.56 -4.43 2.92
N MET A 72 9.27 -4.27 3.22
CA MET A 72 8.82 -3.88 4.57
C MET A 72 9.13 -4.94 5.62
N GLU A 73 8.98 -6.23 5.30
CA GLU A 73 9.34 -7.36 6.17
C GLU A 73 10.85 -7.36 6.47
N LEU A 74 11.70 -7.09 5.47
CA LEU A 74 13.13 -6.92 5.65
C LEU A 74 13.47 -5.77 6.63
N VAL A 75 12.80 -4.62 6.49
CA VAL A 75 13.01 -3.48 7.39
C VAL A 75 12.53 -3.80 8.81
N LEU A 76 11.38 -4.47 8.96
CA LEU A 76 10.82 -4.84 10.26
C LEU A 76 11.72 -5.84 11.01
N ALA A 77 12.38 -6.75 10.29
CA ALA A 77 13.29 -7.75 10.83
C ALA A 77 14.56 -7.16 11.45
N GLN A 78 14.89 -5.89 11.18
CA GLN A 78 16.08 -5.25 11.78
C GLN A 78 15.89 -5.08 13.29
N PRO A 79 16.91 -5.33 14.12
CA PRO A 79 16.82 -5.14 15.58
C PRO A 79 16.60 -3.67 15.96
N ASP A 80 17.17 -2.77 15.17
CA ASP A 80 16.95 -1.34 15.24
C ASP A 80 16.70 -0.75 13.84
N ILE A 81 15.92 0.31 13.79
CA ILE A 81 15.44 0.93 12.55
C ILE A 81 15.72 2.43 12.66
N GLY A 82 16.71 2.92 11.93
CA GLY A 82 17.03 4.35 11.88
C GLY A 82 16.21 5.11 10.83
N SER A 83 16.19 6.44 10.94
CA SER A 83 15.47 7.33 10.02
C SER A 83 15.89 7.14 8.56
N GLN A 84 17.19 6.97 8.28
CA GLN A 84 17.68 6.75 6.91
C GLN A 84 17.17 5.44 6.29
N LEU A 85 16.99 4.39 7.09
CA LEU A 85 16.45 3.13 6.59
C LEU A 85 14.98 3.28 6.17
N ILE A 86 14.20 4.04 6.95
CA ILE A 86 12.81 4.36 6.59
C ILE A 86 12.74 5.31 5.40
N ASP A 87 13.66 6.27 5.28
CA ASP A 87 13.77 7.13 4.11
C ASP A 87 14.01 6.31 2.84
N ASN A 88 14.99 5.40 2.89
CA ASN A 88 15.28 4.48 1.79
C ASN A 88 14.07 3.59 1.46
N LEU A 89 13.37 3.05 2.47
CA LEU A 89 12.14 2.28 2.26
C LEU A 89 11.08 3.10 1.51
N ASN A 90 10.86 4.35 1.89
CA ASN A 90 9.89 5.23 1.22
C ASN A 90 10.29 5.54 -0.24
N ALA A 91 11.59 5.50 -0.55
CA ALA A 91 12.11 5.70 -1.90
C ALA A 91 12.09 4.43 -2.77
N VAL A 92 11.89 3.24 -2.19
CA VAL A 92 11.83 1.98 -2.95
C VAL A 92 10.69 2.04 -3.97
N ILE A 93 11.03 1.70 -5.22
CA ILE A 93 10.10 1.81 -6.35
C ILE A 93 8.83 0.98 -6.13
N HIS A 94 8.94 -0.23 -5.56
CA HIS A 94 7.80 -1.11 -5.33
C HIS A 94 6.75 -0.53 -4.38
N VAL A 95 7.18 0.22 -3.35
CA VAL A 95 6.25 0.91 -2.44
C VAL A 95 5.49 1.99 -3.21
N ARG A 96 6.19 2.74 -4.07
CA ARG A 96 5.57 3.79 -4.91
C ARG A 96 4.65 3.20 -5.96
N SER A 97 5.03 2.10 -6.61
CA SER A 97 4.19 1.40 -7.59
C SER A 97 2.88 0.96 -6.95
N LEU A 98 2.92 0.27 -5.80
CA LEU A 98 1.70 -0.14 -5.10
C LEU A 98 0.79 1.04 -4.74
N LEU A 99 1.35 2.15 -4.24
CA LEU A 99 0.57 3.34 -3.92
C LEU A 99 -0.06 3.96 -5.17
N THR A 100 0.66 3.99 -6.28
CA THR A 100 0.13 4.47 -7.57
C THR A 100 -0.97 3.55 -8.09
N ASP A 101 -0.81 2.23 -7.99
CA ASP A 101 -1.84 1.25 -8.39
C ASP A 101 -3.13 1.49 -7.60
N LEU A 102 -3.00 1.75 -6.30
CA LEU A 102 -4.12 2.09 -5.43
C LEU A 102 -4.84 3.37 -5.88
N PHE A 103 -4.11 4.44 -6.18
CA PHE A 103 -4.73 5.67 -6.68
C PHE A 103 -5.43 5.49 -8.02
N VAL A 104 -4.89 4.65 -8.91
CA VAL A 104 -5.53 4.37 -10.20
C VAL A 104 -6.85 3.64 -10.01
N ILE A 105 -6.89 2.58 -9.21
CA ILE A 105 -8.13 1.81 -9.03
C ILE A 105 -9.17 2.57 -8.21
N ASP A 106 -8.75 3.34 -7.21
CA ASP A 106 -9.61 4.21 -6.41
C ASP A 106 -10.35 5.21 -7.31
N GLU A 107 -9.61 5.93 -8.15
CA GLU A 107 -10.19 6.89 -9.10
C GLU A 107 -11.09 6.23 -10.15
N VAL A 108 -10.80 4.99 -10.55
CA VAL A 108 -11.69 4.23 -11.44
C VAL A 108 -12.99 3.88 -10.71
N VAL A 109 -12.92 3.30 -9.51
CA VAL A 109 -14.08 2.85 -8.73
C VAL A 109 -14.96 4.01 -8.26
N ASP A 110 -14.36 5.14 -7.86
CA ASP A 110 -15.09 6.36 -7.48
C ASP A 110 -15.92 6.91 -8.64
N ARG A 111 -15.36 6.90 -9.87
CA ARG A 111 -16.11 7.27 -11.07
C ARG A 111 -17.29 6.34 -11.33
N PHE A 112 -17.09 5.03 -11.23
CA PHE A 112 -18.20 4.06 -11.40
C PHE A 112 -19.31 4.27 -10.38
N SER A 113 -18.96 4.54 -9.12
CA SER A 113 -19.94 4.79 -8.06
C SER A 113 -20.75 6.07 -8.33
N ALA A 114 -20.11 7.11 -8.87
CA ALA A 114 -20.77 8.36 -9.25
C ALA A 114 -21.71 8.21 -10.46
N GLU A 115 -21.29 7.47 -11.50
CA GLU A 115 -22.11 7.24 -12.71
C GLU A 115 -23.36 6.40 -12.40
N ALA A 116 -23.22 5.34 -11.59
CA ALA A 116 -24.35 4.51 -11.16
C ALA A 116 -25.39 5.32 -10.36
N ALA A 117 -24.96 6.28 -9.54
CA ALA A 117 -25.87 7.14 -8.80
C ALA A 117 -26.68 8.09 -9.70
N VAL A 118 -26.08 8.57 -10.80
CA VAL A 118 -26.75 9.45 -11.77
C VAL A 118 -27.78 8.70 -12.62
N GLU A 119 -27.51 7.44 -12.97
CA GLU A 119 -28.44 6.63 -13.79
C GLU A 119 -29.70 6.17 -13.02
N THR A 120 -29.66 6.23 -11.69
CA THR A 120 -30.80 5.91 -10.80
C THR A 120 -31.64 7.11 -10.35
N ALA A 121 -31.27 8.35 -10.76
CA ALA A 121 -31.93 9.60 -10.37
C ALA A 121 -32.81 10.19 -11.49
#